data_AF-A0A366KB29-F1
#
_entry.id   AF-A0A366KB29-F1
#
_cell.length_a   1.000
_cell.length_b   1.000
_cell.length_c   1.000
_cell.angle_alpha   90.00
_cell.angle_beta   90.00
_cell.angle_gamma   90.00
#
_symmetry.space_group_name_H-M   'P 1'
#
loop_
_entity.id
_entity.type
_entity.pdbx_description
1 polymer ?
#
loop_
_entity_poly.entity_id
_entity_poly.type
_entity_poly.pdbx_seq_one_letter_code
_entity_poly.pdbx_strand_id
1 'polypeptide(L)'
;MTVKSDLLPVFDAPATDRVWLVAAHGGAGCTTIYRSAPGLYADAGRALPACATPTGAAMVLCAMGTSRGLESLRALLSEWSSGQYGPTRLLGVAVTTPVRRVPRALHRSRLLVCSAAPASWRLPWIAGLELDGLPERYPHAYARLAQDLEKLRVEGQGVRR
;
A
#
# COMPACT_ATOMS: atom_id res chain seq x y z
N MET A 1 12.17 -16.30 10.93
CA MET A 1 11.14 -15.40 11.52
C MET A 1 9.87 -15.58 10.72
N THR A 2 8.79 -16.01 11.35
CA THR A 2 7.50 -16.30 10.69
C THR A 2 6.68 -15.02 10.58
N VAL A 3 6.01 -14.81 9.45
CA VAL A 3 5.08 -13.70 9.26
C VAL A 3 3.83 -13.93 10.10
N LYS A 4 3.44 -12.94 10.91
CA LYS A 4 2.21 -12.95 11.72
C LYS A 4 1.51 -11.61 11.60
N SER A 5 0.18 -11.62 11.70
CA SER A 5 -0.63 -10.42 11.92
C SER A 5 -1.86 -10.84 12.70
N ASP A 6 -2.29 -9.99 13.64
CA ASP A 6 -3.54 -10.16 14.38
C ASP A 6 -4.69 -9.39 13.67
N LEU A 7 -4.35 -8.52 12.71
CA LEU A 7 -5.29 -7.67 11.97
C LEU A 7 -5.62 -8.17 10.55
N LEU A 8 -4.72 -8.91 9.90
CA LEU A 8 -4.90 -9.48 8.57
C LEU A 8 -4.56 -10.98 8.57
N PRO A 9 -5.32 -11.81 7.85
CA PRO A 9 -4.88 -13.17 7.56
C PRO A 9 -3.56 -13.15 6.79
N VAL A 10 -2.69 -14.12 7.07
CA VAL A 10 -1.45 -14.34 6.33
C VAL A 10 -1.70 -15.40 5.27
N PHE A 11 -1.13 -15.23 4.08
CA PHE A 11 -1.20 -16.24 3.02
C PHE A 11 0.19 -16.49 2.42
N ASP A 12 0.38 -17.70 1.90
CA ASP A 12 1.59 -18.08 1.17
C ASP A 12 1.58 -17.45 -0.22
N ALA A 13 2.32 -16.35 -0.35
CA ALA A 13 2.40 -15.58 -1.57
C ALA A 13 3.41 -16.22 -2.54
N PRO A 14 3.04 -16.44 -3.82
CA PRO A 14 3.97 -16.93 -4.82
C PRO A 14 5.12 -15.93 -5.01
N ALA A 15 6.29 -16.46 -5.35
CA ALA A 15 7.43 -15.62 -5.73
C ALA A 15 7.06 -14.78 -6.96
N THR A 16 7.24 -13.47 -6.86
CA THR A 16 6.94 -12.51 -7.91
C THR A 16 7.88 -11.31 -7.82
N ASP A 17 8.13 -10.66 -8.94
CA ASP A 17 8.81 -9.38 -9.03
C ASP A 17 7.87 -8.19 -8.75
N ARG A 18 6.56 -8.44 -8.65
CA ARG A 18 5.53 -7.42 -8.42
C ARG A 18 5.47 -6.94 -6.98
N VAL A 19 4.89 -5.76 -6.79
CA VAL A 19 4.59 -5.21 -5.47
C VAL A 19 3.16 -5.60 -5.07
N TRP A 20 3.01 -6.22 -3.92
CA TRP A 20 1.71 -6.57 -3.35
C TRP A 20 0.99 -5.33 -2.83
N LEU A 21 -0.23 -5.10 -3.31
CA LEU A 21 -1.16 -4.11 -2.78
C LEU A 21 -1.96 -4.76 -1.64
N VAL A 22 -1.76 -4.29 -0.42
CA VAL A 22 -2.46 -4.81 0.76
C VAL A 22 -3.45 -3.75 1.26
N ALA A 23 -4.73 -4.08 1.27
CA ALA A 23 -5.79 -3.18 1.70
C ALA A 23 -5.86 -3.11 3.24
N ALA A 24 -5.73 -1.92 3.80
CA ALA A 24 -5.93 -1.71 5.24
C ALA A 24 -7.39 -1.95 5.67
N HIS A 25 -8.33 -1.72 4.75
CA HIS A 25 -9.77 -1.89 4.96
C HIS A 25 -10.49 -2.08 3.62
N GLY A 26 -11.79 -2.42 3.65
CA GLY A 26 -12.62 -2.45 2.43
C GLY A 26 -12.72 -1.06 1.79
N GLY A 27 -12.53 -0.96 0.47
CA GLY A 27 -12.53 0.33 -0.24
C GLY A 27 -11.23 1.15 -0.09
N ALA A 28 -10.10 0.50 0.19
CA ALA A 28 -8.78 1.14 0.32
C ALA A 28 -8.21 1.72 -1.00
N GLY A 29 -8.82 1.42 -2.15
CA GLY A 29 -8.36 1.86 -3.47
C GLY A 29 -7.39 0.91 -4.18
N CYS A 30 -7.16 -0.31 -3.66
CA CYS A 30 -6.25 -1.29 -4.28
C CYS A 30 -6.60 -1.57 -5.74
N THR A 31 -7.88 -1.78 -6.07
CA THR A 31 -8.32 -2.04 -7.44
C THR A 31 -7.96 -0.89 -8.38
N THR A 32 -8.15 0.36 -7.95
CA THR A 32 -7.80 1.54 -8.75
C THR A 32 -6.30 1.65 -8.97
N ILE A 33 -5.49 1.38 -7.94
CA ILE A 33 -4.03 1.37 -8.03
C ILE A 33 -3.55 0.24 -8.95
N TYR A 34 -4.05 -0.99 -8.74
CA TYR A 34 -3.73 -2.16 -9.55
C TYR A 34 -3.92 -1.87 -11.04
N ARG A 35 -5.08 -1.28 -11.38
CA ARG A 35 -5.45 -0.98 -12.76
C ARG A 35 -4.61 0.11 -13.41
N SER A 36 -3.94 0.96 -12.61
CA SER A 36 -3.03 1.99 -13.14
C SER A 36 -1.72 1.43 -13.71
N ALA A 37 -1.27 0.26 -13.23
CA ALA A 37 -0.10 -0.44 -13.76
C ALA A 37 -0.16 -1.97 -13.47
N PRO A 38 -1.00 -2.74 -14.18
CA PRO A 38 -1.25 -4.16 -13.84
C PRO A 38 -0.03 -5.08 -13.92
N GLY A 39 1.02 -4.67 -14.64
CA GLY A 39 2.29 -5.40 -14.72
C GLY A 39 3.17 -5.24 -13.48
N LEU A 40 3.03 -4.15 -12.74
CA LEU A 40 3.84 -3.84 -11.55
C LEU A 40 3.22 -4.39 -10.26
N TYR A 41 1.89 -4.52 -10.21
CA TYR A 41 1.15 -4.81 -9.00
C TYR A 41 0.58 -6.23 -8.95
N ALA A 42 0.55 -6.79 -7.75
CA ALA A 42 -0.24 -7.97 -7.40
C ALA A 42 -1.25 -7.57 -6.32
N ASP A 43 -2.48 -8.08 -6.38
CA ASP A 43 -3.52 -7.78 -5.40
C ASP A 43 -3.50 -8.81 -4.27
N ALA A 44 -3.25 -8.38 -3.04
CA ALA A 44 -3.31 -9.23 -1.86
C ALA A 44 -4.68 -9.13 -1.14
N GLY A 45 -5.59 -8.28 -1.62
CA GLY A 45 -6.83 -7.96 -0.93
C GLY A 45 -6.56 -7.52 0.51
N ARG A 46 -7.24 -8.12 1.48
CA ARG A 46 -7.02 -7.91 2.91
C ARG A 46 -6.23 -9.06 3.52
N ALA A 47 -5.11 -9.44 2.91
CA ALA A 47 -4.21 -10.46 3.44
C ALA A 47 -2.76 -10.02 3.37
N LEU A 48 -1.95 -10.45 4.33
CA LEU A 48 -0.52 -10.17 4.40
C LEU A 48 0.25 -11.24 3.61
N PRO A 49 1.03 -10.87 2.57
CA PRO A 49 1.78 -11.82 1.79
C PRO A 49 3.00 -12.31 2.58
N ALA A 50 3.08 -13.61 2.82
CA ALA A 50 4.28 -14.28 3.31
C ALA A 50 4.95 -15.01 2.14
N CYS A 51 6.19 -14.66 1.83
CA CYS A 51 6.95 -15.33 0.78
C CYS A 51 8.26 -15.86 1.36
N ALA A 52 8.54 -17.14 1.14
CA ALA A 52 9.73 -17.83 1.66
C ALA A 52 11.03 -17.47 0.91
N THR A 53 11.00 -16.48 0.03
CA THR A 53 12.21 -16.01 -0.67
C THR A 53 13.14 -15.27 0.31
N PRO A 54 14.47 -15.28 0.09
CA PRO A 54 15.42 -14.57 0.96
C PRO A 54 15.13 -13.08 1.13
N THR A 55 14.54 -12.43 0.11
CA THR A 55 14.16 -11.01 0.12
C THR A 55 12.75 -10.77 0.65
N GLY A 56 11.95 -11.82 0.85
CA GLY A 56 10.54 -11.74 1.21
C GLY A 56 9.65 -11.11 0.13
N ALA A 57 8.36 -10.97 0.43
CA ALA A 57 7.41 -10.25 -0.40
C ALA A 57 7.60 -8.73 -0.23
N ALA A 58 7.57 -7.98 -1.33
CA ALA A 58 7.52 -6.52 -1.29
C ALA A 58 6.06 -6.05 -1.34
N MET A 59 5.66 -5.15 -0.44
CA MET A 59 4.27 -4.70 -0.35
C MET A 59 4.13 -3.20 -0.09
N VAL A 60 2.95 -2.67 -0.43
CA VAL A 60 2.49 -1.33 -0.07
C VAL A 60 1.12 -1.44 0.61
N LEU A 61 0.96 -0.78 1.76
CA LEU A 61 -0.34 -0.71 2.42
C LEU A 61 -1.17 0.39 1.76
N CYS A 62 -2.38 0.05 1.36
CA CYS A 62 -3.32 0.98 0.73
C CYS A 62 -4.42 1.37 1.74
N ALA A 63 -4.79 2.65 1.76
CA ALA A 63 -5.89 3.13 2.58
C ALA A 63 -6.61 4.31 1.94
N MET A 64 -7.88 4.50 2.31
CA MET A 64 -8.58 5.75 2.07
C MET A 64 -8.29 6.73 3.21
N GLY A 65 -8.08 8.01 2.90
CA GLY A 65 -7.79 9.08 3.85
C GLY A 65 -8.98 9.56 4.68
N THR A 66 -9.85 8.65 5.09
CA THR A 66 -10.94 8.88 6.07
C THR A 66 -10.44 8.58 7.48
N SER A 67 -11.15 9.02 8.52
CA SER A 67 -10.76 8.70 9.91
C SER A 67 -10.62 7.20 10.14
N ARG A 68 -11.59 6.39 9.66
CA ARG A 68 -11.54 4.93 9.76
C ARG A 68 -10.38 4.34 8.98
N GLY A 69 -10.12 4.82 7.76
CA GLY A 69 -9.03 4.29 6.95
C GLY A 69 -7.64 4.62 7.52
N LEU A 70 -7.47 5.82 8.06
CA LEU A 70 -6.24 6.22 8.76
C LEU A 70 -6.04 5.44 10.06
N GLU A 71 -7.10 5.14 10.80
CA GLU A 71 -7.02 4.30 12.00
C GLU A 71 -6.62 2.86 11.66
N SER A 72 -7.23 2.26 10.63
CA SER A 72 -6.83 0.92 10.15
C SER A 72 -5.38 0.90 9.67
N LEU A 73 -4.94 1.94 8.95
CA LEU A 73 -3.55 2.06 8.52
C LEU A 73 -2.59 2.18 9.70
N ARG A 74 -2.93 3.00 10.70
CA ARG A 74 -2.14 3.17 11.93
C ARG A 74 -1.94 1.85 12.67
N ALA A 75 -2.99 1.04 12.77
CA ALA A 75 -2.93 -0.26 13.43
C ALA A 75 -1.96 -1.23 12.71
N LEU A 76 -2.01 -1.29 11.38
CA LEU A 76 -1.09 -2.12 10.58
C LEU A 76 0.35 -1.62 10.64
N LEU A 77 0.57 -0.31 10.59
CA LEU A 77 1.90 0.27 10.78
C LEU A 77 2.45 -0.03 12.17
N SER A 78 1.60 -0.07 13.20
CA SER A 78 2.00 -0.48 14.54
C SER A 78 2.45 -1.94 14.58
N GLU A 79 1.72 -2.87 13.96
CA GLU A 79 2.14 -4.28 13.87
C GLU A 79 3.44 -4.46 13.09
N TRP A 80 3.59 -3.73 11.98
CA TRP A 80 4.81 -3.74 11.20
C TRP A 80 6.00 -3.25 12.03
N SER A 81 5.83 -2.14 12.75
CA SER A 81 6.88 -1.55 13.59
C SER A 81 7.29 -2.44 14.78
N SER A 82 6.41 -3.34 15.23
CA SER A 82 6.75 -4.35 16.24
C SER A 82 7.40 -5.60 15.67
N GLY A 83 7.69 -5.63 14.37
CA GLY A 83 8.44 -6.71 13.71
C GLY A 83 7.60 -7.94 13.35
N GLN A 84 6.27 -7.87 13.44
CA GLN A 84 5.41 -9.03 13.20
C GLN A 84 5.40 -9.53 11.75
N TYR A 85 5.77 -8.68 10.79
CA TYR A 85 5.70 -9.01 9.37
C TYR A 85 6.91 -9.80 8.86
N GLY A 86 7.83 -10.19 9.75
CA GLY A 86 8.96 -11.05 9.42
C GLY A 86 9.77 -10.54 8.22
N PRO A 87 10.05 -11.38 7.19
CA PRO A 87 10.80 -10.97 6.01
C PRO A 87 10.00 -10.10 5.03
N THR A 88 8.70 -9.89 5.24
CA THR A 88 7.87 -9.09 4.32
C THR A 88 8.26 -7.62 4.41
N ARG A 89 8.62 -7.06 3.26
CA ARG A 89 9.14 -5.70 3.12
C ARG A 89 8.01 -4.72 2.86
N LEU A 90 7.72 -3.87 3.85
CA LEU A 90 6.88 -2.70 3.64
C LEU A 90 7.67 -1.64 2.88
N LEU A 91 7.29 -1.35 1.63
CA LEU A 91 7.90 -0.28 0.83
C LEU A 91 7.32 1.10 1.18
N GLY A 92 6.10 1.15 1.72
CA GLY A 92 5.45 2.38 2.15
C GLY A 92 3.93 2.27 2.18
N VAL A 93 3.26 3.43 2.17
CA VAL A 93 1.80 3.53 2.23
C VAL A 93 1.24 4.39 1.10
N ALA A 94 0.17 3.93 0.46
CA ALA A 94 -0.59 4.68 -0.53
C ALA A 94 -1.93 5.12 0.06
N VAL A 95 -2.11 6.42 0.27
CA VAL A 95 -3.33 6.99 0.86
C VAL A 95 -4.11 7.77 -0.19
N THR A 96 -5.27 7.27 -0.58
CA THR A 96 -6.19 7.92 -1.51
C THR A 96 -7.04 8.95 -0.79
N THR A 97 -7.20 10.13 -1.37
CA THR A 97 -8.03 11.17 -0.75
C THR A 97 -9.50 10.88 -0.98
N PRO A 98 -10.35 10.93 0.06
CA PRO A 98 -11.76 10.55 -0.07
C PRO A 98 -12.61 11.59 -0.80
N VAL A 99 -12.15 12.84 -0.87
CA VAL A 99 -12.86 13.98 -1.46
C VAL A 99 -11.88 14.94 -2.11
N ARG A 100 -12.35 15.77 -3.06
CA ARG A 100 -11.53 16.82 -3.71
C ARG A 100 -10.88 17.77 -2.69
N ARG A 101 -11.66 18.27 -1.72
CA ARG A 101 -11.20 19.22 -0.70
C ARG A 101 -11.14 18.55 0.67
N VAL A 102 -9.96 18.07 1.04
CA VAL A 102 -9.76 17.34 2.30
C VAL A 102 -9.76 18.32 3.50
N PRO A 103 -10.59 18.08 4.54
CA PRO A 103 -10.56 18.84 5.79
C PRO A 103 -9.16 18.87 6.44
N ARG A 104 -8.80 20.01 7.06
CA ARG A 104 -7.48 20.20 7.70
C ARG A 104 -7.16 19.13 8.75
N ALA A 105 -8.16 18.70 9.53
CA ALA A 105 -8.00 17.67 10.54
C ALA A 105 -7.57 16.32 9.93
N LEU A 106 -8.22 15.88 8.84
CA LEU A 106 -7.84 14.66 8.12
C LEU A 106 -6.46 14.79 7.46
N HIS A 107 -6.13 15.97 6.94
CA HIS A 107 -4.79 16.21 6.40
C HIS A 107 -3.70 16.03 7.47
N ARG A 108 -3.88 16.61 8.65
CA ARG A 108 -2.94 16.47 9.79
C ARG A 108 -2.84 15.03 10.27
N SER A 109 -3.98 14.36 10.46
CA SER A 109 -4.02 12.95 10.86
C SER A 109 -3.28 12.06 9.86
N ARG A 110 -3.47 12.27 8.56
CA ARG A 110 -2.72 11.54 7.52
C ARG A 110 -1.22 11.76 7.64
N LEU A 111 -0.75 12.99 7.84
CA LEU A 111 0.68 13.26 7.98
C LEU A 111 1.28 12.51 9.18
N LEU A 112 0.59 12.51 10.32
CA LEU A 112 1.01 11.80 11.53
C LEU A 112 1.03 10.28 11.36
N VAL A 113 0.00 9.71 10.71
CA VAL A 113 -0.04 8.26 10.48
C VAL A 113 1.02 7.84 9.46
N CYS A 114 1.19 8.60 8.38
CA CYS A 114 2.13 8.25 7.31
C CYS A 114 3.60 8.43 7.71
N SER A 115 3.93 9.23 8.73
CA SER A 115 5.32 9.41 9.17
C SER A 115 5.92 8.16 9.80
N ALA A 116 5.10 7.16 10.17
CA ALA A 116 5.58 5.87 10.65
C ALA A 116 5.95 4.90 9.51
N ALA A 117 5.66 5.25 8.24
CA ALA A 117 5.96 4.41 7.09
C ALA A 117 7.32 4.78 6.44
N PRO A 118 8.01 3.82 5.78
CA PRO A 118 9.26 4.11 5.05
C PRO A 118 9.10 5.14 3.94
N ALA A 119 7.97 5.11 3.25
CA ALA A 119 7.57 6.09 2.24
C ALA A 119 6.06 6.28 2.28
N SER A 120 5.57 7.42 1.76
CA SER A 120 4.14 7.67 1.64
C SER A 120 3.78 8.37 0.35
N TRP A 121 2.70 7.91 -0.28
CA TRP A 121 2.15 8.50 -1.49
C TRP A 121 0.72 8.95 -1.24
N ARG A 122 0.40 10.17 -1.67
CA ARG A 122 -0.95 10.71 -1.64
C ARG A 122 -1.55 10.57 -3.03
N LEU A 123 -2.60 9.76 -3.15
CA LEU A 123 -3.33 9.61 -4.41
C LEU A 123 -4.55 10.54 -4.42
N PRO A 124 -4.80 11.25 -5.52
CA PRO A 124 -5.90 12.19 -5.60
C PRO A 124 -7.24 11.45 -5.71
N TRP A 125 -8.30 12.16 -5.35
CA TRP A 125 -9.67 11.75 -5.62
C TRP A 125 -9.89 11.79 -7.13
N ILE A 126 -10.46 10.72 -7.68
CA ILE A 126 -10.82 10.60 -9.09
C ILE A 126 -12.33 10.82 -9.20
N ALA A 127 -12.73 11.73 -10.09
CA ALA A 127 -14.14 12.04 -10.30
C ALA A 127 -14.83 10.92 -11.07
N GLY A 128 -16.06 10.60 -10.69
CA GLY A 128 -16.91 9.69 -11.47
C GLY A 128 -16.50 8.22 -11.40
N LEU A 129 -15.60 7.82 -10.49
CA LEU A 129 -15.13 6.44 -10.42
C LEU A 129 -16.28 5.43 -10.23
N GLU A 130 -17.32 5.83 -9.50
CA GLU A 130 -18.50 5.02 -9.23
C GLU A 130 -19.50 4.96 -10.40
N LEU A 131 -19.45 5.91 -11.34
CA LEU A 131 -20.41 6.05 -12.45
C LEU A 131 -19.77 5.73 -13.80
N ASP A 132 -18.62 6.35 -14.07
CA ASP A 132 -17.89 6.30 -15.33
C ASP A 132 -16.84 5.16 -15.34
N GLY A 133 -16.53 4.61 -14.16
CA GLY A 133 -15.52 3.57 -13.99
C GLY A 133 -14.10 4.12 -13.94
N LEU A 134 -13.13 3.28 -14.28
CA LEU A 134 -11.71 3.62 -14.18
C LEU A 134 -11.30 4.56 -15.32
N PRO A 135 -10.49 5.60 -15.04
CA PRO A 135 -10.08 6.54 -16.08
C PRO A 135 -9.12 5.87 -17.07
N GLU A 136 -9.23 6.25 -18.35
CA GLU A 136 -8.23 5.86 -19.37
C GLU A 136 -6.85 6.46 -19.06
N ARG A 137 -6.84 7.68 -18.50
CA ARG A 137 -5.61 8.39 -18.12
C ARG A 137 -5.61 8.68 -16.63
N TYR A 138 -4.70 8.02 -15.92
CA TYR A 138 -4.54 8.21 -14.48
C TYR A 138 -3.85 9.54 -14.14
N PRO A 139 -4.19 10.16 -13.00
CA PRO A 139 -3.46 11.30 -12.49
C PRO A 139 -1.97 11.00 -12.27
N HIS A 140 -1.10 11.99 -12.46
CA HIS A 140 0.36 11.85 -12.35
C HIS A 140 0.85 11.19 -11.05
N ALA A 141 0.11 11.32 -9.95
CA ALA A 141 0.45 10.69 -8.67
C ALA A 141 0.55 9.15 -8.75
N TYR A 142 -0.22 8.50 -9.63
CA TYR A 142 -0.16 7.05 -9.85
C TYR A 142 1.13 6.64 -10.58
N ALA A 143 1.52 7.40 -11.61
CA ALA A 143 2.79 7.18 -12.30
C ALA A 143 3.99 7.38 -11.37
N ARG A 144 3.94 8.41 -10.51
CA ARG A 144 4.98 8.64 -9.49
C ARG A 144 5.06 7.48 -8.49
N LEU A 145 3.92 7.01 -7.98
CA LEU A 145 3.87 5.82 -7.11
C LEU A 145 4.52 4.61 -7.80
N ALA A 146 4.18 4.34 -9.06
CA ALA A 146 4.74 3.22 -9.81
C ALA A 146 6.27 3.32 -9.96
N GLN A 147 6.77 4.49 -10.38
CA GLN A 147 8.20 4.74 -10.57
C GLN A 147 8.99 4.62 -9.26
N ASP A 148 8.47 5.16 -8.15
CA ASP A 148 9.13 5.10 -6.86
C ASP A 148 9.16 3.64 -6.34
N LEU A 149 8.05 2.91 -6.45
CA LEU A 149 7.98 1.51 -6.03
C LEU A 149 8.88 0.60 -6.88
N GLU A 150 9.01 0.87 -8.17
CA GLU A 150 9.91 0.13 -9.05
C GLU A 150 11.38 0.29 -8.64
N LYS A 151 11.79 1.48 -8.19
CA LYS A 151 13.13 1.70 -7.63
C LYS A 151 13.31 0.99 -6.30
N LEU A 152 12.36 1.17 -5.38
CA LEU A 152 12.43 0.62 -4.01
C LEU A 152 12.41 -0.91 -3.99
N ARG A 153 11.72 -1.57 -4.93
CA ARG A 153 11.74 -3.05 -5.04
C ARG A 153 13.11 -3.56 -5.49
N VAL A 154 13.81 -2.85 -6.38
CA VAL A 154 15.12 -3.23 -6.92
C VAL A 154 16.23 -2.99 -5.90
N GLU A 155 16.24 -1.84 -5.23
CA GLU A 155 17.20 -1.52 -4.16
C GLU A 155 17.16 -2.57 -3.05
N GLY A 156 15.97 -3.12 -2.79
CA GLY A 156 15.75 -4.21 -1.86
C GLY A 156 16.35 -5.56 -2.21
N GLN A 157 16.52 -5.82 -3.51
CA GLN A 157 17.08 -7.06 -4.03
C GLN A 157 18.61 -7.01 -4.12
N GLY A 158 19.21 -5.80 -4.00
CA GLY A 158 20.63 -5.54 -4.19
C GLY A 158 21.54 -5.71 -2.97
N VAL A 159 21.03 -6.08 -1.79
CA VAL A 159 21.88 -6.41 -0.63
C VAL A 159 22.44 -7.83 -0.79
N ARG A 160 23.51 -7.93 -1.58
CA ARG A 160 24.48 -9.02 -1.53
C ARG A 160 25.88 -8.42 -1.71
N ARG A 161 26.60 -8.24 -0.61
CA ARG A 161 28.05 -8.46 -0.51
C ARG A 161 28.36 -9.01 0.86
#